data_AF-A0A847XRF0-F1
#
_entry.id   AF-A0A847XRF0-F1
#
_cell.length_a   1.000
_cell.length_b   1.000
_cell.length_c   1.000
_cell.angle_alpha   90.00
_cell.angle_beta   90.00
_cell.angle_gamma   90.00
#
_symmetry.space_group_name_H-M   'P 1'
#
loop_
_entity.id
_entity.type
_entity.pdbx_description
1 polymer ?
#
loop_
_entity_poly.entity_id
_entity_poly.type
_entity_poly.pdbx_seq_one_letter_code
_entity_poly.pdbx_strand_id
1 'polypeptide(L)'
;MIGLFFSMFNQFLKEKSEVGRIAKGFYIEIKDLNNLISPIVEDFQSSGATVGSPYIVNSLFKKGQLTEGQPLYTDNGWYFVFQKDLVLFNHELIESTVLFYRKIVHASALLEEYLEMELATQNQSRAYTVQDNFFESLEIAHDLAPYLLTEFGKYNKKQQVKQWFRFNLLSIIEA
;
A
#
# COMPACT_ATOMS: atom_id res chain seq x y z
N MET A 1 12.31 -35.40 -23.65
CA MET A 1 13.06 -35.01 -22.43
C MET A 1 13.57 -33.57 -22.51
N ILE A 2 14.39 -33.20 -23.49
CA ILE A 2 14.93 -31.82 -23.65
C ILE A 2 13.82 -30.78 -23.91
N GLY A 3 12.82 -31.06 -24.76
CA GLY A 3 11.71 -30.13 -25.04
C GLY A 3 10.79 -29.82 -23.83
N LEU A 4 10.57 -30.78 -22.94
CA LEU A 4 9.84 -30.58 -21.68
C LEU A 4 10.63 -29.69 -20.71
N PHE A 5 11.95 -29.84 -20.70
CA PHE A 5 12.84 -29.02 -19.88
C PHE A 5 12.83 -27.54 -20.34
N PHE A 6 12.89 -27.28 -21.66
CA PHE A 6 12.77 -25.92 -22.20
C PHE A 6 11.39 -25.30 -21.96
N SER A 7 10.32 -26.10 -22.05
CA SER A 7 8.96 -25.64 -21.73
C SER A 7 8.82 -25.23 -20.25
N MET A 8 9.27 -26.07 -19.31
CA MET A 8 9.27 -25.75 -17.89
C MET A 8 10.17 -24.56 -17.56
N PHE A 9 11.33 -24.44 -18.22
CA PHE A 9 12.24 -23.32 -18.03
C PHE A 9 11.66 -21.99 -18.54
N ASN A 10 11.00 -21.99 -19.71
CA ASN A 10 10.33 -20.81 -20.24
C ASN A 10 9.14 -20.40 -19.38
N GLN A 11 8.37 -21.35 -18.87
CA GLN A 11 7.27 -21.09 -17.94
C GLN A 11 7.78 -20.48 -16.63
N PHE A 12 8.84 -21.04 -16.05
CA PHE A 12 9.52 -20.49 -14.88
C PHE A 12 10.04 -19.05 -15.10
N LEU A 13 10.62 -18.76 -16.27
CA LEU A 13 11.08 -17.42 -16.60
C LEU A 13 9.92 -16.42 -16.74
N LYS A 14 8.80 -16.84 -17.34
CA LYS A 14 7.60 -16.02 -17.48
C LYS A 14 6.98 -15.70 -16.13
N GLU A 15 6.77 -16.71 -15.28
CA GLU A 15 6.26 -16.55 -13.91
C GLU A 15 7.16 -15.61 -13.09
N LYS A 16 8.49 -15.77 -13.17
CA LYS A 16 9.43 -14.88 -12.48
C LYS A 16 9.36 -13.43 -12.95
N SER A 17 9.09 -13.21 -14.24
CA SER A 17 8.90 -11.87 -14.80
C SER A 17 7.58 -11.25 -14.33
N GLU A 18 6.50 -12.03 -14.30
CA GLU A 18 5.19 -11.62 -13.84
C GLU A 18 5.20 -11.27 -12.34
N VAL A 19 5.76 -12.14 -11.50
CA VAL A 19 5.92 -11.89 -10.06
C VAL A 19 6.71 -10.60 -9.80
N GLY A 20 7.80 -10.37 -10.55
CA GLY A 20 8.58 -9.13 -10.43
C GLY A 20 7.78 -7.87 -10.81
N ARG A 21 6.98 -7.95 -11.87
CA ARG A 21 6.11 -6.84 -12.30
C ARG A 21 5.02 -6.54 -11.26
N ILE A 22 4.36 -7.57 -10.76
CA ILE A 22 3.31 -7.46 -9.76
C ILE A 22 3.87 -6.87 -8.45
N ALA A 23 4.99 -7.42 -7.97
CA ALA A 23 5.66 -6.92 -6.77
C ALA A 23 6.09 -5.44 -6.91
N LYS A 24 6.53 -5.03 -8.10
CA LYS A 24 6.85 -3.62 -8.37
C LYS A 24 5.60 -2.73 -8.31
N GLY A 25 4.47 -3.19 -8.83
CA GLY A 25 3.19 -2.48 -8.74
C GLY A 25 2.79 -2.24 -7.28
N PHE A 26 2.77 -3.31 -6.49
CA PHE A 26 2.51 -3.24 -5.05
C PHE A 26 3.51 -2.32 -4.32
N TYR A 27 4.80 -2.45 -4.60
CA TYR A 27 5.82 -1.60 -3.98
C TYR A 27 5.57 -0.11 -4.23
N ILE A 28 5.25 0.28 -5.46
CA ILE A 28 5.00 1.68 -5.81
C ILE A 28 3.75 2.18 -5.10
N GLU A 29 2.64 1.44 -5.19
CA GLU A 29 1.39 1.84 -4.57
C GLU A 29 1.49 1.96 -3.04
N ILE A 30 2.07 0.97 -2.38
CA ILE A 30 2.27 0.98 -0.92
C ILE A 30 3.16 2.16 -0.53
N LYS A 31 4.20 2.45 -1.32
CA LYS A 31 5.07 3.61 -1.07
C LYS A 31 4.29 4.92 -1.18
N ASP A 32 3.49 5.07 -2.24
CA ASP A 32 2.71 6.28 -2.48
C ASP A 32 1.65 6.49 -1.39
N LEU A 33 0.94 5.42 -1.01
CA LEU A 33 -0.01 5.45 0.11
C LEU A 33 0.69 5.73 1.44
N ASN A 34 1.85 5.13 1.70
CA ASN A 34 2.61 5.43 2.91
C ASN A 34 3.03 6.90 2.97
N ASN A 35 3.51 7.47 1.86
CA ASN A 35 3.87 8.89 1.81
C ASN A 35 2.66 9.81 2.07
N LEU A 36 1.46 9.39 1.69
CA LEU A 36 0.22 10.12 1.96
C LEU A 36 -0.16 10.05 3.45
N ILE A 37 -0.10 8.86 4.06
CA ILE A 37 -0.60 8.64 5.43
C ILE A 37 0.44 8.94 6.53
N SER A 38 1.73 8.76 6.28
CA SER A 38 2.80 9.01 7.27
C SER A 38 2.69 10.39 7.93
N PRO A 39 2.58 11.52 7.20
CA PRO A 39 2.48 12.82 7.85
C PRO A 39 1.20 13.01 8.67
N ILE A 40 0.12 12.29 8.34
CA ILE A 40 -1.14 12.32 9.11
C ILE A 40 -0.95 11.57 10.43
N VAL A 41 -0.40 10.36 10.36
CA VAL A 41 -0.14 9.50 11.53
C VAL A 41 0.87 10.14 12.48
N GLU A 42 1.97 10.68 11.95
CA GLU A 42 3.01 11.34 12.75
C GLU A 42 2.47 12.60 13.47
N ASP A 43 1.64 13.40 12.79
CA ASP A 43 1.00 14.57 13.40
C ASP A 43 0.00 14.15 14.49
N PHE A 44 -0.80 13.11 14.24
CA PHE A 44 -1.71 12.56 15.25
C PHE A 44 -0.97 12.04 16.49
N GLN A 45 0.06 11.23 16.31
CA GLN A 45 0.86 10.67 17.41
C GLN A 45 1.59 11.76 18.21
N SER A 46 2.18 12.75 17.51
CA SER A 46 2.88 13.86 18.17
C SER A 46 1.93 14.79 18.95
N SER A 47 0.64 14.83 18.60
CA SER A 47 -0.36 15.60 19.33
C SER A 47 -0.71 15.00 20.70
N GLY A 48 -0.34 13.75 20.96
CA GLY A 48 -0.70 13.04 22.18
C GLY A 48 -2.19 12.72 22.31
N ALA A 49 -2.96 12.83 21.22
CA ALA A 49 -4.35 12.47 21.18
C ALA A 49 -4.52 10.96 21.45
N THR A 50 -5.42 10.61 22.35
CA THR A 50 -5.80 9.21 22.61
C THR A 50 -7.15 8.91 21.99
N VAL A 51 -7.53 7.63 21.94
CA VAL A 51 -8.93 7.23 21.72
C VAL A 51 -9.84 8.05 22.64
N GLY A 52 -10.88 8.65 22.05
CA GLY A 52 -11.85 9.55 22.68
C GLY A 52 -11.42 11.02 22.74
N SER A 53 -10.22 11.37 22.27
CA SER A 53 -9.72 12.75 22.27
C SER A 53 -10.19 13.52 21.03
N PRO A 54 -10.51 14.81 21.18
CA PRO A 54 -10.88 15.66 20.06
C PRO A 54 -9.65 16.00 19.21
N TYR A 55 -9.25 15.11 18.32
CA TYR A 55 -8.59 15.54 17.08
C TYR A 55 -9.67 16.11 16.14
N ILE A 56 -9.30 16.85 15.09
CA ILE A 56 -10.28 17.35 14.12
C ILE A 56 -9.80 16.93 12.74
N VAL A 57 -10.49 16.00 12.08
CA VAL A 57 -10.19 15.63 10.68
C VAL A 57 -10.09 16.86 9.76
N ASN A 58 -10.91 17.89 10.01
CA ASN A 58 -10.82 19.17 9.31
C ASN A 58 -9.50 19.92 9.42
N SER A 59 -8.69 19.66 10.46
CA SER A 59 -7.33 20.21 10.48
C SER A 59 -6.42 19.59 9.41
N LEU A 60 -6.68 18.35 8.98
CA LEU A 60 -5.90 17.68 7.94
C LEU A 60 -6.05 18.39 6.58
N PHE A 61 -7.27 18.81 6.20
CA PHE A 61 -7.50 19.60 4.99
C PHE A 61 -6.84 20.98 5.07
N LYS A 62 -6.96 21.67 6.21
CA LYS A 62 -6.32 22.98 6.42
C LYS A 62 -4.80 22.92 6.37
N LYS A 63 -4.20 21.80 6.80
CA LYS A 63 -2.76 21.53 6.73
C LYS A 63 -2.32 21.02 5.34
N GLY A 64 -3.24 20.81 4.40
CA GLY A 64 -2.96 20.26 3.08
C GLY A 64 -2.50 18.79 3.11
N GLN A 65 -2.78 18.08 4.19
CA GLN A 65 -2.49 16.65 4.34
C GLN A 65 -3.56 15.77 3.67
N LEU A 66 -4.76 16.32 3.48
CA LEU A 66 -5.83 15.76 2.67
C LEU A 66 -6.33 16.79 1.67
N THR A 67 -6.83 16.30 0.53
CA THR A 67 -7.51 17.13 -0.48
C THR A 67 -9.01 16.87 -0.40
N GLU A 68 -9.80 17.94 -0.31
CA GLU A 68 -11.26 17.83 -0.26
C GLU A 68 -11.82 17.16 -1.53
N GLY A 69 -12.75 16.23 -1.35
CA GLY A 69 -13.36 15.47 -2.44
C GLY A 69 -12.46 14.40 -3.08
N GLN A 70 -11.25 14.17 -2.58
CA GLN A 70 -10.41 13.05 -3.01
C GLN A 70 -10.44 11.93 -1.97
N PRO A 71 -10.84 10.70 -2.35
CA PRO A 71 -10.75 9.56 -1.46
C PRO A 71 -9.28 9.19 -1.21
N LEU A 72 -9.00 8.56 -0.06
CA LEU A 72 -7.66 8.06 0.27
C LEU A 72 -7.24 6.92 -0.65
N TYR A 73 -8.22 6.15 -1.14
CA TYR A 73 -7.98 5.01 -2.01
C TYR A 73 -9.12 4.83 -3.02
N THR A 74 -8.79 4.27 -4.18
CA THR A 74 -9.78 4.03 -5.24
C THR A 74 -9.70 2.61 -5.75
N ASP A 75 -10.81 2.13 -6.32
CA ASP A 75 -10.90 0.81 -6.93
C ASP A 75 -10.01 0.62 -8.17
N ASN A 76 -9.38 1.69 -8.65
CA ASN A 76 -8.45 1.68 -9.78
C ASN A 76 -6.99 1.40 -9.37
N GLY A 77 -6.73 1.18 -8.07
CA GLY A 77 -5.41 0.90 -7.54
C GLY A 77 -4.79 -0.43 -8.01
N TRP A 78 -3.47 -0.56 -7.87
CA TRP A 78 -2.72 -1.76 -8.29
C TRP A 78 -3.16 -3.01 -7.53
N TYR A 79 -3.60 -2.89 -6.27
CA TYR A 79 -4.20 -3.98 -5.52
C TYR A 79 -5.34 -4.65 -6.27
N PHE A 80 -6.31 -3.88 -6.78
CA PHE A 80 -7.45 -4.43 -7.51
C PHE A 80 -7.03 -5.04 -8.86
N VAL A 81 -6.06 -4.43 -9.53
CA VAL A 81 -5.50 -4.95 -10.79
C VAL A 81 -4.85 -6.33 -10.57
N PHE A 82 -4.14 -6.54 -9.45
CA PHE A 82 -3.36 -7.75 -9.19
C PHE A 82 -3.92 -8.67 -8.10
N GLN A 83 -5.12 -8.40 -7.57
CA GLN A 83 -5.66 -9.11 -6.42
C GLN A 83 -5.69 -10.63 -6.63
N LYS A 84 -6.11 -11.08 -7.81
CA LYS A 84 -6.15 -12.50 -8.18
C LYS A 84 -4.76 -13.15 -8.28
N ASP A 85 -3.74 -12.34 -8.52
CA ASP A 85 -2.36 -12.78 -8.73
C ASP A 85 -1.54 -12.73 -7.42
N LEU A 86 -2.17 -12.36 -6.29
CA LEU A 86 -1.56 -12.40 -4.96
C LEU A 86 -1.14 -13.80 -4.52
N VAL A 87 -1.79 -14.84 -5.05
CA VAL A 87 -1.46 -16.25 -4.78
C VAL A 87 -0.03 -16.65 -5.14
N LEU A 88 0.68 -15.79 -5.89
CA LEU A 88 2.06 -15.99 -6.29
C LEU A 88 3.07 -15.63 -5.18
N PHE A 89 2.61 -15.03 -4.08
CA PHE A 89 3.46 -14.61 -2.95
C PHE A 89 3.32 -15.55 -1.75
N ASN A 90 4.23 -15.41 -0.78
CA ASN A 90 4.14 -16.18 0.45
C ASN A 90 2.93 -15.73 1.29
N HIS A 91 2.43 -16.63 2.13
CA HIS A 91 1.20 -16.42 2.89
C HIS A 91 1.24 -15.18 3.80
N GLU A 92 2.32 -14.99 4.55
CA GLU A 92 2.51 -13.85 5.45
C GLU A 92 2.49 -12.50 4.71
N LEU A 93 3.14 -12.44 3.55
CA LEU A 93 3.11 -11.26 2.68
C LEU A 93 1.69 -10.99 2.16
N ILE A 94 0.94 -12.03 1.78
CA ILE A 94 -0.46 -11.89 1.33
C ILE A 94 -1.33 -11.33 2.46
N GLU A 95 -1.27 -11.93 3.66
CA GLU A 95 -2.09 -11.50 4.79
C GLU A 95 -1.80 -10.05 5.18
N SER A 96 -0.52 -9.69 5.27
CA SER A 96 -0.08 -8.33 5.58
C SER A 96 -0.51 -7.33 4.50
N THR A 97 -0.42 -7.73 3.22
CA THR A 97 -0.84 -6.89 2.08
C THR A 97 -2.35 -6.66 2.14
N VAL A 98 -3.14 -7.72 2.32
CA VAL A 98 -4.60 -7.63 2.43
C VAL A 98 -5.01 -6.77 3.63
N LEU A 99 -4.35 -6.93 4.79
CA LEU A 99 -4.63 -6.12 5.97
C LEU A 99 -4.32 -4.64 5.73
N PHE A 100 -3.17 -4.33 5.13
CA PHE A 100 -2.79 -2.97 4.75
C PHE A 100 -3.87 -2.29 3.88
N TYR A 101 -4.26 -2.91 2.77
CA TYR A 101 -5.27 -2.33 1.89
C TYR A 101 -6.66 -2.25 2.53
N ARG A 102 -7.05 -3.25 3.34
CA ARG A 102 -8.32 -3.19 4.09
C ARG A 102 -8.37 -2.00 5.04
N LYS A 103 -7.27 -1.72 5.73
CA LYS A 103 -7.19 -0.59 6.67
C LYS A 103 -7.21 0.75 5.95
N ILE A 104 -6.54 0.85 4.81
CA ILE A 104 -6.61 2.04 3.94
C ILE A 104 -8.03 2.27 3.40
N VAL A 105 -8.68 1.24 2.86
CA VAL A 105 -10.06 1.32 2.36
C VAL A 105 -11.02 1.72 3.49
N HIS A 106 -10.86 1.11 4.67
CA HIS A 106 -11.70 1.43 5.81
C HIS A 106 -11.51 2.88 6.30
N ALA A 107 -10.27 3.35 6.37
CA ALA A 107 -9.97 4.75 6.68
C ALA A 107 -10.60 5.70 5.64
N SER A 108 -10.57 5.35 4.35
CA SER A 108 -11.25 6.15 3.31
C SER A 108 -12.75 6.25 3.56
N ALA A 109 -13.41 5.13 3.88
CA ALA A 109 -14.84 5.11 4.17
C ALA A 109 -15.19 5.91 5.45
N LEU A 110 -14.37 5.81 6.50
CA LEU A 110 -14.56 6.57 7.74
C LEU A 110 -14.38 8.08 7.53
N LEU A 111 -13.45 8.47 6.65
CA LEU A 111 -13.28 9.87 6.27
C LEU A 111 -14.54 10.41 5.59
N GLU A 112 -15.11 9.67 4.64
CA GLU A 112 -16.37 10.03 3.98
C GLU A 112 -17.52 10.12 5.00
N GLU A 113 -17.65 9.13 5.88
CA GLU A 113 -18.66 9.11 6.94
C GLU A 113 -18.53 10.34 7.87
N TYR A 114 -17.30 10.71 8.27
CA TYR A 114 -17.06 11.88 9.10
C TYR A 114 -17.51 13.18 8.41
N LEU A 115 -17.19 13.35 7.13
CA LEU A 115 -17.55 14.54 6.35
C LEU A 115 -19.08 14.67 6.20
N GLU A 116 -19.79 13.57 5.96
CA GLU A 116 -21.25 13.56 5.90
C GLU A 116 -21.89 13.95 7.25
N MET A 117 -21.30 13.50 8.37
CA MET A 117 -21.79 13.85 9.72
C MET A 117 -21.61 15.31 10.07
N GLU A 118 -20.50 15.92 9.65
CA GLU A 118 -20.25 17.35 9.88
C GLU A 118 -21.29 18.22 9.16
N LEU A 119 -21.62 17.87 7.91
CA LEU A 119 -22.65 18.54 7.13
C LEU A 119 -24.05 18.42 7.77
N ALA A 120 -24.33 17.29 8.42
CA ALA A 120 -25.64 16.97 8.96
C ALA A 120 -25.86 17.39 10.43
N THR A 121 -24.92 18.10 11.07
CA THR A 121 -24.99 18.51 12.50
C THR A 121 -25.37 17.37 13.46
N GLN A 122 -24.76 16.20 13.27
CA GLN A 122 -25.08 14.97 14.01
C GLN A 122 -24.26 14.77 15.32
N ASN A 123 -24.64 13.73 16.08
CA ASN A 123 -24.12 13.34 17.39
C ASN A 123 -22.58 13.35 17.49
N GLN A 124 -22.04 14.30 18.26
CA GLN A 124 -20.59 14.47 18.47
C GLN A 124 -19.88 13.22 18.99
N SER A 125 -20.55 12.41 19.83
CA SER A 125 -19.96 11.17 20.34
C SER A 125 -19.69 10.16 19.21
N ARG A 126 -20.55 10.10 18.19
CA ARG A 126 -20.34 9.22 17.03
C ARG A 126 -19.21 9.75 16.15
N ALA A 127 -19.13 11.07 15.96
CA ALA A 127 -18.05 11.69 15.19
C ALA A 127 -16.66 11.40 15.79
N TYR A 128 -16.54 11.42 17.13
CA TYR A 128 -15.29 11.03 17.80
C TYR A 128 -14.94 9.56 17.57
N THR A 129 -15.89 8.64 17.69
CA THR A 129 -15.64 7.22 17.40
C THR A 129 -15.21 6.99 15.95
N VAL A 130 -15.86 7.65 14.98
CA VAL A 130 -15.49 7.54 13.56
C VAL A 130 -14.06 8.05 13.33
N GLN A 131 -13.71 9.17 13.96
CA GLN A 131 -12.38 9.74 13.87
C GLN A 131 -11.31 8.85 14.51
N ASP A 132 -11.56 8.32 15.71
CA ASP A 132 -10.60 7.44 16.38
C ASP A 132 -10.32 6.20 15.53
N ASN A 133 -11.37 5.57 14.98
CA ASN A 133 -11.25 4.42 14.10
C ASN A 133 -10.51 4.75 12.79
N PHE A 134 -10.64 6.00 12.31
CA PHE A 134 -9.93 6.49 11.13
C PHE A 134 -8.42 6.51 11.41
N PHE A 135 -8.00 7.13 12.51
CA PHE A 135 -6.58 7.19 12.88
C PHE A 135 -6.01 5.82 13.23
N GLU A 136 -6.73 4.99 13.99
CA GLU A 136 -6.31 3.61 14.29
C GLU A 136 -6.08 2.81 13.01
N SER A 137 -6.96 2.99 12.01
CA SER A 137 -6.80 2.31 10.73
C SER A 137 -5.56 2.79 9.97
N LEU A 138 -5.28 4.09 9.96
CA LEU A 138 -4.08 4.64 9.35
C LEU A 138 -2.79 4.20 10.07
N GLU A 139 -2.80 4.15 11.40
CA GLU A 139 -1.66 3.66 12.19
C GLU A 139 -1.31 2.22 11.85
N ILE A 140 -2.31 1.32 11.79
CA ILE A 140 -2.07 -0.08 11.42
C ILE A 140 -1.49 -0.19 10.00
N ALA A 141 -2.00 0.60 9.05
CA ALA A 141 -1.47 0.60 7.68
C ALA A 141 -0.03 1.15 7.65
N HIS A 142 0.24 2.22 8.38
CA HIS A 142 1.56 2.83 8.50
C HIS A 142 2.59 1.85 9.08
N ASP A 143 2.23 1.11 10.12
CA ASP A 143 3.13 0.14 10.77
C ASP A 143 3.43 -1.07 9.88
N LEU A 144 2.51 -1.45 9.00
CA LEU A 144 2.71 -2.54 8.03
C LEU A 144 3.59 -2.14 6.85
N ALA A 145 3.60 -0.86 6.45
CA ALA A 145 4.25 -0.39 5.23
C ALA A 145 5.75 -0.73 5.16
N PRO A 146 6.58 -0.55 6.21
CA PRO A 146 8.01 -0.87 6.16
C PRO A 146 8.29 -2.34 5.83
N TYR A 147 7.51 -3.26 6.42
CA TYR A 147 7.62 -4.69 6.15
C TYR A 147 7.26 -4.99 4.68
N LEU A 148 6.11 -4.50 4.22
CA LEU A 148 5.64 -4.73 2.85
C LEU A 148 6.60 -4.17 1.80
N LEU A 149 7.10 -2.95 2.00
CA LEU A 149 8.09 -2.32 1.11
C LEU A 149 9.39 -3.12 1.07
N THR A 150 9.82 -3.66 2.21
CA THR A 150 10.99 -4.52 2.29
C THR A 150 10.79 -5.80 1.50
N GLU A 151 9.68 -6.52 1.72
CA GLU A 151 9.42 -7.80 1.06
C GLU A 151 9.20 -7.65 -0.45
N PHE A 152 8.33 -6.74 -0.89
CA PHE A 152 8.11 -6.49 -2.32
C PHE A 152 9.38 -5.94 -2.99
N GLY A 153 10.20 -5.16 -2.27
CA GLY A 153 11.49 -4.66 -2.74
C GLY A 153 12.51 -5.77 -3.06
N LYS A 154 12.45 -6.94 -2.40
CA LYS A 154 13.33 -8.09 -2.70
C LYS A 154 13.13 -8.63 -4.11
N TYR A 155 11.90 -8.57 -4.64
CA TYR A 155 11.57 -9.03 -5.98
C TYR A 155 12.11 -8.07 -7.06
N ASN A 156 12.27 -6.78 -6.74
CA ASN A 156 12.90 -5.79 -7.61
C ASN A 156 14.44 -5.98 -7.70
N LYS A 157 15.12 -6.22 -6.57
CA LYS A 157 16.59 -6.45 -6.56
C LYS A 157 17.03 -7.66 -7.40
N LYS A 158 16.23 -8.75 -7.44
CA LYS A 158 16.52 -9.91 -8.30
C LYS A 158 16.43 -9.60 -9.80
N GLN A 159 15.65 -8.60 -10.21
CA GLN A 159 15.62 -8.11 -11.59
C GLN A 159 16.79 -7.17 -11.90
N GLN A 160 17.15 -6.25 -11.00
CA GLN A 160 18.31 -5.36 -11.17
C GLN A 160 19.63 -6.13 -11.28
N VAL A 161 19.86 -7.14 -10.44
CA VAL A 161 21.05 -8.01 -10.54
C VAL A 161 21.06 -8.76 -11.87
N LYS A 162 19.91 -9.28 -12.33
CA LYS A 162 19.80 -9.93 -13.64
C LYS A 162 20.08 -8.98 -14.80
N GLN A 163 19.57 -7.74 -14.75
CA GLN A 163 19.79 -6.72 -15.78
C GLN A 163 21.26 -6.27 -15.80
N TRP A 164 21.86 -6.05 -14.63
CA TRP A 164 23.28 -5.74 -14.48
C TRP A 164 24.18 -6.85 -15.04
N PHE A 165 23.89 -8.12 -14.70
CA PHE A 165 24.59 -9.26 -15.30
C PHE A 165 24.42 -9.30 -16.82
N ARG A 166 23.20 -9.10 -17.34
CA ARG A 166 22.94 -9.11 -18.80
C ARG A 166 23.68 -8.00 -19.52
N PHE A 167 23.73 -6.81 -18.93
CA PHE A 167 24.44 -5.64 -19.47
C PHE A 167 25.94 -5.90 -19.53
N ASN A 168 26.53 -6.43 -18.45
CA ASN A 168 27.96 -6.75 -18.41
C ASN A 168 28.35 -7.95 -19.28
N LEU A 169 27.46 -8.94 -19.45
CA LEU A 169 27.73 -10.09 -20.34
C LEU A 169 27.71 -9.68 -21.82
N LEU A 170 26.78 -8.81 -22.21
CA LEU A 170 26.69 -8.28 -23.57
C LEU A 170 27.90 -7.39 -23.90
N SER A 171 28.35 -6.56 -22.97
CA SER A 171 29.55 -5.72 -23.17
C SER A 171 30.86 -6.52 -23.27
N ILE A 172 30.90 -7.77 -22.79
CA ILE A 172 32.05 -8.68 -22.93
C ILE A 172 32.00 -9.43 -24.26
N ILE A 173 30.81 -9.64 -24.84
CA ILE A 173 30.65 -10.32 -26.13
C ILE A 173 30.84 -9.34 -27.31
N GLU A 174 30.62 -8.04 -27.08
CA GLU A 174 30.84 -6.96 -28.05
C GLU A 174 32.25 -6.36 -28.01
N ALA A 175 33.12 -6.81 -27.10
CA ALA A 175 34.53 -6.40 -26.97
C ALA A 175 35.48 -7.49 -27.48
#